data_AF-A0A453T4T3-F1
#
_entry.id   AF-A0A453T4T3-F1
#
_cell.length_a   1.000
_cell.length_b   1.000
_cell.length_c   1.000
_cell.angle_alpha   90.00
_cell.angle_beta   90.00
_cell.angle_gamma   90.00
#
_symmetry.space_group_name_H-M   'P 1'
#
loop_
_entity.id
_entity.type
_entity.pdbx_description
1 polymer ?
#
loop_
_entity_poly.entity_id
_entity_poly.type
_entity_poly.pdbx_seq_one_letter_code
_entity_poly.pdbx_strand_id
1 'polypeptide(L)' 'DNVRNQLIQFELLLTTATFVVAIFGVVAGVFGMNFETDVFSIQNAFQWVLIITGVVGAFIFCFFVWFFKYKRLMPL' A
#
# COMPACT_ATOMS: atom_id res chain seq x y z
N ASP A 1 -4.89 28.23 11.92
CA ASP A 1 -3.76 27.28 12.06
C ASP A 1 -4.18 25.83 12.24
N ASN A 2 -5.13 25.51 13.12
CA ASN A 2 -5.56 24.12 13.35
C ASN A 2 -6.11 23.42 12.08
N VAL A 3 -6.89 24.14 11.26
CA VAL A 3 -7.43 23.62 9.99
C VAL A 3 -6.32 23.27 8.99
N ARG A 4 -5.23 24.05 8.94
CA ARG A 4 -4.08 23.75 8.07
C ARG A 4 -3.36 22.47 8.50
N ASN A 5 -3.18 22.27 9.81
CA ASN A 5 -2.54 21.04 10.33
C ASN A 5 -3.39 19.79 10.04
N GLN A 6 -4.73 19.90 10.17
CA GLN A 6 -5.65 18.82 9.79
C GLN A 6 -5.58 18.51 8.29
N LEU A 7 -5.45 19.54 7.45
CA LEU A 7 -5.34 19.35 6.00
C LEU A 7 -4.04 18.63 5.61
N ILE A 8 -2.90 19.00 6.21
CA ILE A 8 -1.61 18.32 6.01
C ILE A 8 -1.68 16.86 6.46
N GLN A 9 -2.34 16.57 7.57
CA GLN A 9 -2.52 15.21 8.06
C GLN A 9 -3.40 14.38 7.13
N PHE A 10 -4.46 14.97 6.58
CA PHE A 10 -5.31 14.31 5.59
C PHE A 10 -4.54 14.03 4.29
N GLU A 11 -3.74 14.99 3.82
CA GLU A 11 -2.89 14.85 2.64
C GLU A 11 -1.84 13.74 2.83
N LEU A 12 -1.23 13.66 4.01
CA LEU A 12 -0.30 12.58 4.37
C LEU A 12 -0.98 11.21 4.39
N LEU A 13 -2.19 11.12 4.95
CA LEU A 13 -2.96 9.87 4.96
C LEU A 13 -3.32 9.45 3.53
N LEU A 14 -3.81 10.38 2.73
CA LEU A 14 -4.19 10.14 1.33
C LEU A 14 -2.97 9.70 0.50
N THR A 15 -1.83 10.37 0.65
CA THR A 15 -0.57 10.01 -0.01
C THR A 15 -0.07 8.62 0.41
N THR A 16 -0.25 8.26 1.67
CA THR A 16 0.11 6.92 2.16
C THR A 16 -0.81 5.86 1.57
N ALA A 17 -2.12 6.13 1.50
CA ALA A 17 -3.08 5.22 0.90
C ALA A 17 -2.80 5.02 -0.60
N THR A 18 -2.52 6.09 -1.34
CA THR A 18 -2.16 6.00 -2.76
C THR A 18 -0.83 5.30 -2.98
N PHE A 19 0.15 5.46 -2.08
CA PHE A 19 1.40 4.70 -2.11
C PHE A 19 1.16 3.18 -1.98
N VAL A 20 0.30 2.75 -1.05
CA VAL A 20 -0.05 1.32 -0.92
C VAL A 20 -0.75 0.81 -2.18
N VAL A 21 -1.70 1.57 -2.74
CA VAL A 21 -2.38 1.21 -4.00
C VAL A 21 -1.38 1.14 -5.17
N ALA A 22 -0.38 2.02 -5.22
CA ALA A 22 0.65 2.00 -6.26
C ALA A 22 1.49 0.71 -6.21
N ILE A 23 1.80 0.18 -5.03
CA ILE A 23 2.52 -1.10 -4.88
C ILE A 23 1.71 -2.24 -5.52
N PHE A 24 0.40 -2.31 -5.26
CA PHE A 24 -0.48 -3.27 -5.92
C PHE A 24 -0.51 -3.07 -7.45
N GLY A 25 -0.55 -1.82 -7.90
CA GLY A 25 -0.50 -1.47 -9.32
C GLY A 25 0.79 -1.95 -10.00
N VAL A 26 1.94 -1.83 -9.35
CA VAL A 26 3.23 -2.33 -9.87
C VAL A 26 3.19 -3.85 -10.01
N VAL A 27 2.67 -4.56 -9.02
CA VAL A 27 2.54 -6.03 -9.07
C VAL A 27 1.61 -6.45 -10.20
N ALA A 28 0.43 -5.84 -10.30
CA ALA A 28 -0.51 -6.11 -11.38
C ALA A 28 0.09 -5.78 -12.76
N GLY A 29 0.86 -4.70 -12.86
CA GLY A 29 1.56 -4.31 -14.08
C GLY A 29 2.60 -5.33 -14.50
N VAL A 30 3.47 -5.77 -13.59
CA VAL A 30 4.51 -6.79 -13.87
C VAL A 30 3.89 -8.08 -14.40
N PHE A 31 2.78 -8.52 -13.81
CA PHE A 31 2.09 -9.75 -14.24
C PHE A 31 1.14 -9.56 -15.44
N GLY A 32 0.70 -8.33 -15.73
CA GLY A 32 -0.16 -8.02 -16.89
C GLY A 32 0.63 -7.71 -18.16
N MET A 33 1.94 -7.51 -18.06
CA MET A 33 2.81 -7.38 -19.24
C MET A 33 2.98 -8.74 -19.92
N ASN A 34 2.85 -8.78 -21.25
CA ASN A 34 2.96 -9.99 -22.09
C ASN A 34 4.43 -10.45 -22.22
N PHE A 35 5.09 -10.71 -21.11
CA PHE A 35 6.43 -11.28 -21.08
C PHE A 35 6.36 -12.77 -20.81
N GLU A 36 6.93 -13.57 -21.69
CA GLU A 36 7.19 -14.99 -21.41
C GLU A 36 8.39 -15.07 -20.47
N THR A 37 8.13 -15.37 -19.21
CA THR A 37 9.16 -15.54 -18.19
C THR A 37 8.79 -16.75 -17.32
N ASP A 38 9.82 -17.46 -16.84
CA ASP A 38 9.67 -18.68 -16.05
C ASP A 38 8.86 -18.50 -14.77
N VAL A 39 8.61 -17.26 -14.31
CA VAL A 39 7.66 -17.02 -13.20
C VAL A 39 6.21 -17.34 -13.57
N PHE A 40 5.83 -17.31 -14.85
CA PHE A 40 4.49 -17.73 -15.29
C PHE A 40 4.36 -19.25 -15.48
N SER A 41 5.48 -19.99 -15.58
CA SER A 41 5.46 -21.45 -15.63
C SER A 41 5.27 -22.09 -14.25
N ILE A 42 5.47 -21.31 -13.18
CA ILE A 42 5.19 -21.71 -11.80
C ILE A 42 3.68 -21.61 -11.55
N GLN A 43 3.04 -22.76 -11.33
CA GLN A 43 1.64 -22.84 -10.96
C GLN A 43 1.34 -21.96 -9.73
N ASN A 44 0.35 -21.09 -9.85
CA ASN A 44 -0.12 -20.17 -8.80
C ASN A 44 0.87 -19.06 -8.38
N ALA A 45 1.95 -18.80 -9.12
CA ALA A 45 2.91 -17.73 -8.78
C ALA A 45 2.23 -16.36 -8.66
N PHE A 46 1.33 -16.03 -9.60
CA PHE A 46 0.57 -14.79 -9.54
C PHE A 46 -0.26 -14.66 -8.25
N GLN A 47 -0.96 -15.74 -7.88
CA GLN A 47 -1.79 -15.77 -6.68
C GLN A 47 -0.93 -15.60 -5.41
N TRP A 48 0.21 -16.27 -5.33
CA TRP A 48 1.12 -16.14 -4.19
C TRP A 48 1.72 -14.73 -4.08
N VAL A 49 2.15 -14.14 -5.20
CA VAL A 49 2.66 -12.77 -5.19
C VAL A 49 1.56 -11.78 -4.78
N LEU A 50 0.34 -11.93 -5.29
CA LEU A 50 -0.80 -11.11 -4.87
C LEU A 50 -1.10 -11.23 -3.37
N ILE A 51 -1.07 -12.44 -2.82
CA ILE A 51 -1.31 -12.66 -1.38
C ILE A 51 -0.19 -12.01 -0.55
N ILE A 52 1.07 -12.25 -0.90
CA ILE A 52 2.22 -11.70 -0.16
C ILE A 52 2.20 -10.16 -0.23
N THR A 53 2.01 -9.61 -1.42
CA THR A 53 1.95 -8.15 -1.61
C THR A 53 0.76 -7.54 -0.88
N GLY A 54 -0.37 -8.24 -0.83
CA GLY A 54 -1.51 -7.82 -0.04
C GLY A 54 -1.28 -7.84 1.46
N VAL A 55 -0.65 -8.90 2.00
CA VAL A 55 -0.29 -8.98 3.42
C VAL A 55 0.72 -7.89 3.78
N VAL A 56 1.75 -7.69 2.97
CA VAL A 56 2.76 -6.64 3.18
C VAL A 56 2.14 -5.25 3.09
N GLY A 57 1.28 -5.00 2.10
CA GLY A 57 0.57 -3.73 1.94
C GLY A 57 -0.35 -3.42 3.13
N ALA A 58 -1.11 -4.41 3.59
CA ALA A 58 -1.94 -4.29 4.79
C ALA A 58 -1.10 -4.03 6.05
N PHE A 59 0.04 -4.73 6.19
CA PHE A 59 0.94 -4.55 7.32
C PHE A 59 1.56 -3.14 7.34
N ILE A 60 2.03 -2.64 6.19
CA ILE A 60 2.53 -1.27 6.03
C ILE A 60 1.43 -0.27 6.35
N PHE A 61 0.22 -0.46 5.83
CA PHE A 61 -0.92 0.42 6.09
C PHE A 61 -1.26 0.46 7.59
N CYS A 62 -1.38 -0.71 8.23
CA CYS A 62 -1.60 -0.81 9.68
C CYS A 62 -0.48 -0.15 10.48
N PHE A 63 0.78 -0.33 10.09
CA PHE A 63 1.92 0.30 10.74
C PHE A 63 1.86 1.83 10.61
N PHE A 64 1.52 2.35 9.44
CA PHE A 64 1.32 3.78 9.23
C PHE A 64 0.16 4.32 10.07
N VAL A 65 -1.00 3.66 10.07
CA VAL A 65 -2.15 4.06 10.90
C VAL A 65 -1.78 4.05 12.38
N TRP A 66 -1.05 3.03 12.83
CA TRP A 66 -0.56 2.96 14.20
C TRP A 66 0.41 4.09 14.51
N PHE A 67 1.35 4.39 13.61
CA PHE A 67 2.29 5.48 13.74
C PHE A 67 1.58 6.84 13.86
N PHE A 68 0.58 7.10 13.02
CA PHE A 68 -0.27 8.30 13.12
C PHE A 68 -1.05 8.37 14.43
N LYS A 69 -1.59 7.24 14.90
CA LYS A 69 -2.28 7.14 16.19
C LYS A 69 -1.33 7.42 17.37
N TYR A 70 -0.13 6.84 17.34
CA TYR A 70 0.89 7.00 18.38
C TYR A 70 1.40 8.44 18.46
N LYS A 71 1.50 9.13 17.32
CA LYS A 71 1.87 10.56 17.28
C LYS A 71 0.78 11.53 17.78
N ARG A 72 -0.38 11.05 18.27
CA ARG A 72 -1.49 11.86 18.84
C ARG A 72 -1.96 13.01 17.92
N LEU A 73 -1.93 12.84 16.61
CA LEU A 73 -2.38 13.87 15.65
C LEU A 73 -3.92 13.90 15.50
N MET A 74 -4.65 12.95 16.09
CA MET A 74 -6.10 13.03 16.25
C MET A 74 -6.42 13.42 17.70
N PRO A 75 -6.89 14.65 17.98
CA PRO A 75 -7.67 14.88 19.17
C PRO A 75 -8.99 14.12 18.97
N LEU A 76 -9.24 13.13 19.83
CA LEU A 76 -10.57 12.57 20.04
C LEU A 76 -11.54 13.69 20.44
#